data_AF-A0A7Y9FPN8-F1
#
_entry.id   AF-A0A7Y9FPN8-F1
#
_cell.length_a   1.000
_cell.length_b   1.000
_cell.length_c   1.000
_cell.angle_alpha   90.00
_cell.angle_beta   90.00
_cell.angle_gamma   90.00
#
_symmetry.space_group_name_H-M   'P 1'
#
loop_
_entity.id
_entity.type
_entity.pdbx_description
1 polymer ?
#
loop_
_entity_poly.entity_id
_entity_poly.type
_entity_poly.pdbx_seq_one_letter_code
_entity_poly.pdbx_strand_id
1 'polypeptide(L)'
;MKKTMIALGAGVMALSLAACGGKGDDSLGSNVKAAADNRADALESAADNLEAQADAERKSGSQQADAIDDADVNAAAMSDGQKAALVNGSDKLR
;
A
#
# COMPACT_ATOMS: atom_id res chain seq x y z
N MET A 1 -44.44 -50.39 -24.19
CA MET A 1 -45.76 -49.72 -24.13
C MET A 1 -46.24 -49.67 -22.68
N LYS A 2 -46.91 -48.57 -22.31
CA LYS A 2 -47.57 -48.25 -21.03
C LYS A 2 -46.65 -47.55 -20.03
N LYS A 3 -46.63 -46.21 -20.01
CA LYS A 3 -47.65 -45.28 -19.41
C LYS A 3 -47.31 -45.07 -17.93
N THR A 4 -46.55 -44.01 -17.63
CA THR A 4 -47.00 -42.70 -17.10
C THR A 4 -47.07 -42.67 -15.58
N MET A 5 -46.74 -41.48 -15.03
CA MET A 5 -47.04 -41.00 -13.67
C MET A 5 -46.06 -41.52 -12.60
N ILE A 6 -45.38 -40.71 -11.78
CA ILE A 6 -45.58 -39.36 -11.21
C ILE A 6 -44.16 -38.95 -10.74
N ALA A 7 -43.53 -37.89 -11.26
CA ALA A 7 -43.69 -36.50 -10.82
C ALA A 7 -43.44 -36.30 -9.32
N LEU A 8 -42.25 -35.83 -8.95
CA LEU A 8 -41.98 -34.76 -7.96
C LEU A 8 -40.55 -34.91 -7.46
N GLY A 9 -39.76 -33.84 -7.57
CA GLY A 9 -38.45 -33.78 -6.94
C GLY A 9 -37.33 -33.25 -7.82
N ALA A 10 -37.62 -32.81 -9.05
CA ALA A 10 -36.78 -31.78 -9.67
C ALA A 10 -37.07 -30.48 -8.92
N GLY A 11 -36.39 -30.29 -7.78
CA GLY A 11 -36.39 -29.05 -7.04
C GLY A 11 -36.00 -27.93 -8.01
N VAL A 12 -37.01 -27.17 -8.40
CA VAL A 12 -36.89 -25.93 -9.16
C VAL A 12 -36.13 -24.94 -8.29
N MET A 13 -34.80 -25.02 -8.32
CA MET A 13 -33.92 -23.91 -7.96
C MET A 13 -33.37 -23.21 -9.21
N ALA A 14 -34.02 -23.47 -10.36
CA ALA A 14 -33.79 -22.70 -11.56
C ALA A 14 -34.68 -21.44 -11.54
N LEU A 15 -34.02 -20.30 -11.32
CA LEU A 15 -34.23 -19.08 -12.11
C LEU A 15 -35.38 -18.13 -11.75
N SER A 16 -35.89 -18.12 -10.52
CA SER A 16 -36.80 -17.04 -10.06
C SER A 16 -36.10 -15.69 -9.80
N LEU A 17 -34.79 -15.55 -10.11
CA LEU A 17 -34.05 -14.29 -9.97
C LEU A 17 -33.90 -13.50 -11.28
N ALA A 18 -34.63 -13.85 -12.34
CA ALA A 18 -34.67 -13.08 -13.58
C ALA A 18 -35.86 -12.11 -13.67
N ALA A 19 -36.67 -11.97 -12.61
CA ALA A 19 -37.90 -11.17 -12.62
C ALA A 19 -38.11 -10.26 -11.39
N CYS A 20 -37.04 -9.82 -10.72
CA CYS A 20 -37.05 -8.58 -9.94
C CYS A 20 -36.13 -7.58 -10.67
N GLY A 21 -36.71 -6.47 -11.12
CA GLY A 21 -36.22 -5.62 -12.20
C GLY A 21 -34.77 -5.13 -12.07
N GLY A 22 -34.14 -4.97 -13.24
CA GLY A 22 -32.75 -4.56 -13.42
C GLY A 22 -32.29 -3.47 -12.46
N LYS A 23 -31.24 -3.79 -11.70
CA LYS A 23 -30.43 -2.90 -10.84
C LYS A 23 -29.38 -3.66 -10.01
N GLY A 24 -29.01 -4.88 -10.38
CA GLY A 24 -28.03 -5.68 -9.63
C GLY A 24 -26.59 -5.39 -10.06
N ASP A 25 -26.38 -5.22 -11.36
CA ASP A 25 -25.11 -4.90 -12.00
C ASP A 25 -24.68 -3.45 -11.76
N ASP A 26 -25.60 -2.48 -11.83
CA ASP A 26 -25.32 -1.07 -11.50
C ASP A 26 -24.86 -0.88 -10.04
N SER A 27 -25.44 -1.68 -9.12
CA SER A 27 -25.02 -1.73 -7.71
C SER A 27 -23.66 -2.41 -7.55
N LEU A 28 -23.41 -3.50 -8.27
CA LEU A 28 -22.13 -4.20 -8.24
C LEU A 28 -21.00 -3.33 -8.80
N GLY A 29 -21.22 -2.64 -9.93
CA GLY A 29 -20.26 -1.71 -10.52
C GLY A 29 -19.90 -0.57 -9.57
N SER A 30 -20.92 0.02 -8.92
CA SER A 30 -20.72 1.07 -7.92
C SER A 30 -19.93 0.58 -6.70
N ASN A 31 -20.21 -0.64 -6.23
CA ASN A 31 -19.48 -1.27 -5.12
C ASN A 31 -18.02 -1.59 -5.50
N VAL A 32 -17.77 -2.07 -6.72
CA VAL A 32 -16.42 -2.33 -7.23
C VAL A 32 -15.63 -1.02 -7.31
N LYS A 33 -16.24 0.05 -7.83
CA LYS A 33 -15.63 1.37 -7.88
C LYS A 33 -15.29 1.89 -6.49
N ALA A 34 -16.25 1.91 -5.56
CA ALA A 34 -16.01 2.36 -4.19
C ALA A 34 -14.92 1.55 -3.48
N ALA A 35 -14.88 0.23 -3.69
CA ALA A 35 -13.81 -0.60 -3.16
C ALA A 35 -12.45 -0.27 -3.78
N ALA A 36 -12.41 0.04 -5.08
CA ALA A 36 -11.18 0.46 -5.75
C ALA A 36 -10.71 1.83 -5.25
N ASP A 37 -11.61 2.80 -5.13
CA ASP A 37 -11.32 4.15 -4.61
C ASP A 37 -10.78 4.07 -3.17
N ASN A 38 -11.43 3.31 -2.27
CA ASN A 38 -10.92 3.10 -0.91
C ASN A 38 -9.52 2.47 -0.85
N ARG A 39 -9.20 1.56 -1.79
CA ARG A 39 -7.87 0.97 -1.90
C ARG A 39 -6.85 2.00 -2.40
N ALA A 40 -7.24 2.86 -3.33
CA ALA A 40 -6.40 3.94 -3.83
C ALA A 40 -6.10 4.96 -2.72
N ASP A 41 -7.12 5.40 -1.98
CA ASP A 41 -6.96 6.35 -0.87
C ASP A 41 -6.03 5.79 0.22
N ALA A 42 -6.12 4.49 0.51
CA ALA A 42 -5.21 3.82 1.45
C ALA A 42 -3.76 3.79 0.94
N LEU A 43 -3.56 3.61 -0.37
CA LEU A 43 -2.22 3.65 -0.99
C LEU A 43 -1.65 5.06 -1.00
N GLU A 44 -2.48 6.08 -1.28
CA GLU A 44 -2.09 7.48 -1.25
C GLU A 44 -1.66 7.90 0.16
N SER A 45 -2.47 7.56 1.17
CA SER A 45 -2.10 7.81 2.58
C SER A 45 -0.82 7.08 3.00
N ALA A 46 -0.57 5.87 2.50
CA ALA A 46 0.69 5.17 2.73
C ALA A 46 1.87 5.86 2.04
N ALA A 47 1.66 6.36 0.81
CA ALA A 47 2.67 7.08 0.05
C ALA A 47 3.06 8.40 0.74
N ASP A 48 2.10 9.19 1.20
CA ASP A 48 2.34 10.44 1.93
C ASP A 48 3.18 10.19 3.20
N ASN A 49 2.87 9.13 3.94
CA ASN A 49 3.63 8.74 5.12
C ASN A 49 5.07 8.30 4.77
N LEU A 50 5.26 7.64 3.63
CA LEU A 50 6.59 7.26 3.15
C LEU A 50 7.39 8.49 2.68
N GLU A 51 6.74 9.44 2.01
CA GLU A 51 7.35 10.71 1.59
C GLU A 51 7.83 11.51 2.80
N ALA A 52 6.98 11.66 3.83
CA ALA A 52 7.34 12.34 5.07
C ALA A 52 8.55 11.68 5.77
N GLN A 53 8.61 10.34 5.79
CA GLN A 53 9.77 9.61 6.33
C GLN A 53 11.04 9.84 5.50
N ALA A 54 10.93 9.82 4.17
CA ALA A 54 12.06 10.07 3.28
C ALA A 54 12.60 11.49 3.46
N ASP A 55 11.74 12.49 3.63
CA ASP A 55 12.15 13.87 3.88
C ASP A 55 12.80 14.04 5.25
N ALA A 56 12.29 13.37 6.28
CA ALA A 56 12.93 13.36 7.59
C ALA A 56 14.35 12.76 7.53
N GLU A 57 14.54 11.67 6.78
CA GLU A 57 15.85 11.05 6.58
C GLU A 57 16.81 11.99 5.82
N ARG A 58 16.36 12.59 4.72
CA ARG A 58 17.16 13.58 3.97
C ARG A 58 17.57 14.75 4.85
N LYS A 59 16.65 15.27 5.66
CA LYS A 59 16.93 16.36 6.59
C LYS A 59 17.96 15.95 7.65
N SER A 60 17.83 14.76 8.23
CA SER A 60 18.83 14.24 9.18
C SER A 60 20.20 14.10 8.51
N GLY A 61 20.26 13.58 7.29
CA GLY A 61 21.52 13.45 6.54
C GLY A 61 22.16 14.80 6.25
N SER A 62 21.35 15.79 5.85
CA SER A 62 21.83 17.15 5.60
C SER A 62 22.40 17.80 6.88
N GLN A 63 21.69 17.69 8.01
CA GLN A 63 22.19 18.20 9.31
C GLN A 63 23.51 17.55 9.72
N GLN A 64 23.67 16.25 9.45
CA GLN A 64 24.89 15.54 9.77
C GLN A 64 26.04 15.94 8.84
N ALA A 65 25.77 16.20 7.56
CA ALA A 65 26.75 16.74 6.63
C ALA A 65 27.20 18.15 7.05
N ASP A 66 26.27 19.04 7.41
CA ASP A 66 26.56 20.38 7.91
C ASP A 66 27.42 20.29 9.20
N ALA A 67 27.09 19.38 10.13
CA ALA A 67 27.90 19.18 11.35
C ALA A 67 29.31 18.64 11.07
N ILE A 68 29.52 17.86 10.00
CA ILE A 68 30.84 17.40 9.57
C ILE A 68 31.67 18.58 9.05
N ASP A 69 31.04 19.46 8.26
CA ASP A 69 31.67 20.67 7.72
C ASP A 69 32.01 21.66 8.86
N ASP A 70 31.04 21.97 9.73
CA ASP A 70 31.21 22.88 10.87
C ASP A 70 32.27 22.41 11.86
N ALA A 71 32.45 21.09 12.02
CA ALA A 71 33.46 20.51 12.90
C ALA A 71 34.86 20.40 12.26
N ASP A 72 35.03 20.89 11.02
CA ASP A 72 36.29 20.83 10.24
C ASP A 72 36.92 19.42 10.26
N VAL A 73 36.10 18.37 10.12
CA VAL A 73 36.56 17.00 10.29
C VAL A 73 37.65 16.66 9.27
N ASN A 74 38.84 16.29 9.77
CA ASN A 74 39.92 15.80 8.92
C ASN A 74 39.64 14.36 8.46
N ALA A 75 38.84 14.22 7.41
CA ALA A 75 38.52 12.93 6.82
C ALA A 75 39.77 12.14 6.35
N ALA A 76 40.87 12.81 6.00
CA ALA A 76 42.11 12.14 5.60
C ALA A 76 42.80 11.41 6.76
N ALA A 77 42.57 11.86 8.00
CA ALA A 77 43.09 11.21 9.20
C ALA A 77 42.18 10.10 9.75
N MET A 78 40.98 9.93 9.20
CA MET A 78 40.02 8.90 9.63
C MET A 78 40.31 7.55 8.97
N SER A 79 40.16 6.48 9.74
CA SER A 79 40.12 5.13 9.18
C SER A 79 38.86 4.92 8.33
N ASP A 80 38.91 3.96 7.41
CA ASP A 80 37.77 3.67 6.54
C ASP A 80 36.53 3.19 7.30
N GLY A 81 36.72 2.51 8.44
CA GLY A 81 35.63 2.12 9.32
C GLY A 81 34.89 3.32 9.92
N GLN A 82 35.62 4.36 10.33
CA GLN A 82 35.02 5.58 10.88
C GLN A 82 34.30 6.39 9.81
N LYS A 83 34.86 6.47 8.58
CA LYS A 83 34.17 7.10 7.45
C LYS A 83 32.87 6.37 7.13
N ALA A 84 32.92 5.04 7.05
CA ALA A 84 31.75 4.23 6.78
C ALA A 84 30.67 4.39 7.86
N ALA A 85 31.06 4.48 9.13
CA ALA A 85 30.13 4.69 10.25
C ALA A 85 29.43 6.06 10.20
N LEU A 86 30.11 7.12 9.72
CA LEU A 86 29.46 8.41 9.48
C LEU A 86 28.51 8.36 8.28
N VAL A 87 28.93 7.75 7.18
CA VAL A 87 28.13 7.68 5.93
C VAL A 87 26.86 6.84 6.10
N ASN A 88 26.93 5.73 6.83
CA ASN A 88 25.77 4.87 7.08
C ASN A 88 24.89 5.34 8.25
N GLY A 89 25.28 6.43 8.93
CA GLY A 89 24.55 7.01 10.05
C GLY A 89 24.66 6.26 11.38
N SER A 90 25.53 5.23 11.50
CA SER A 90 25.74 4.50 12.75
C SER A 90 26.52 5.31 13.79
N ASP A 91 27.34 6.26 13.34
CA ASP A 91 27.95 7.31 14.15
C ASP A 91 27.46 8.68 13.67
N LYS A 92 27.28 9.62 14.61
CA LYS A 92 26.91 11.02 14.33
C LYS A 92 27.81 11.97 15.12
N LEU A 93 28.22 13.06 14.49
CA LEU A 93 28.85 14.18 15.21
C LEU A 93 27.77 14.87 16.05
N ARG A 94 28.10 15.13 17.31
CA ARG A 94 27.21 15.72 18.31
C ARG A 94 27.45 17.22 18.41
#